data_AF-A0A1V0GVR7-F1
#
_entry.id   AF-A0A1V0GVR7-F1
#
_cell.length_a   1.000
_cell.length_b   1.000
_cell.length_c   1.000
_cell.angle_alpha   90.00
_cell.angle_beta   90.00
_cell.angle_gamma   90.00
#
_symmetry.space_group_name_H-M   'P 1'
#
loop_
_entity.id
_entity.type
_entity.pdbx_description
1 polymer ?
#
loop_
_entity_poly.entity_id
_entity_poly.type
_entity_poly.pdbx_seq_one_letter_code
_entity_poly.pdbx_strand_id
1 'polypeptide(L)'
;MGIYRMLRGEIPAGATVLWEYALNESNHLMAGQSCDSLIHHLDWFMETARRRNIHVLPLQFWNRPELQRDGPNDYRTALHDRMEEYGLRQIEAKDLSLCFADEAKVDVASLYLDDMHYAVDTGFMERLVRLVADRLDEAAIPQPVARLRDAELSLYQPIGPSKRFENSVFQADSYTLDGGSLSIAARGGLLASFVIAGNEAGAVTVSADGERIGTYSLQAAGLKPGGRILKHLVHWNSAADDLHQVRSILSLTGSRPAARPIVQNMYKWNEASADLPRGDAYLCALLER
;
A
#
# COMPACT_ATOMS: atom_id res chain seq x y z
N MET A 1 -1.20 -3.20 1.60
CA MET A 1 -0.87 -4.63 1.84
C MET A 1 -1.58 -5.22 3.04
N GLY A 2 -1.61 -4.54 4.21
CA GLY A 2 -2.29 -5.05 5.40
C GLY A 2 -3.78 -5.39 5.20
N ILE A 3 -4.53 -4.50 4.53
CA ILE A 3 -5.95 -4.75 4.18
C ILE A 3 -6.14 -6.07 3.45
N TYR A 4 -5.36 -6.32 2.39
CA TYR A 4 -5.43 -7.57 1.62
C TYR A 4 -5.26 -8.80 2.51
N ARG A 5 -4.19 -8.82 3.32
CA ARG A 5 -3.87 -9.96 4.19
C ARG A 5 -4.96 -10.19 5.25
N MET A 6 -5.54 -9.11 5.79
CA MET A 6 -6.66 -9.21 6.73
C MET A 6 -7.91 -9.79 6.06
N LEU A 7 -8.29 -9.29 4.88
CA LEU A 7 -9.47 -9.76 4.16
C LEU A 7 -9.31 -11.19 3.62
N ARG A 8 -8.08 -11.64 3.37
CA ARG A 8 -7.76 -13.05 3.04
C ARG A 8 -7.68 -13.97 4.26
N GLY A 9 -7.77 -13.43 5.47
CA GLY A 9 -7.65 -14.22 6.70
C GLY A 9 -6.23 -14.66 7.04
N GLU A 10 -5.21 -14.12 6.38
CA GLU A 10 -3.80 -14.45 6.66
C GLU A 10 -3.33 -13.91 8.01
N ILE A 11 -3.97 -12.83 8.49
CA ILE A 11 -3.80 -12.33 9.85
C ILE A 11 -4.97 -12.87 10.67
N PRO A 12 -4.75 -13.71 11.69
CA PRO A 12 -5.82 -14.22 12.54
C PRO A 12 -6.58 -13.10 13.26
N ALA A 13 -7.87 -13.33 13.53
CA ALA A 13 -8.63 -12.46 14.42
C ALA A 13 -8.02 -12.50 15.83
N GLY A 14 -8.03 -11.37 16.56
CA GLY A 14 -7.38 -11.29 17.87
C GLY A 14 -5.87 -11.04 17.85
N ALA A 15 -5.20 -11.18 16.70
CA ALA A 15 -3.75 -11.05 16.61
C ALA A 15 -3.26 -9.63 16.96
N THR A 16 -2.00 -9.54 17.36
CA THR A 16 -1.27 -8.27 17.46
C THR A 16 -0.43 -8.05 16.21
N VAL A 17 -0.57 -6.87 15.60
CA VAL A 17 0.15 -6.47 14.40
C VAL A 17 1.05 -5.28 14.74
N LEU A 18 2.36 -5.48 14.56
CA LEU A 18 3.32 -4.40 14.43
C LEU A 18 3.18 -3.80 13.04
N TRP A 19 2.74 -2.56 12.95
CA TRP A 19 2.42 -1.94 11.67
C TRP A 19 3.41 -0.83 11.34
N GLU A 20 4.40 -1.18 10.53
CA GLU A 20 5.35 -0.25 9.92
C GLU A 20 4.67 0.54 8.79
N TYR A 21 4.71 1.87 8.87
CA TYR A 21 4.01 2.71 7.89
C TYR A 21 4.64 4.09 7.61
N ALA A 22 4.04 4.78 6.64
CA ALA A 22 4.19 6.18 6.25
C ALA A 22 5.31 6.52 5.26
N LEU A 23 6.36 5.69 5.14
CA LEU A 23 7.44 5.95 4.18
C LEU A 23 6.97 5.95 2.73
N ASN A 24 6.22 4.91 2.33
CA ASN A 24 5.76 4.79 0.95
C ASN A 24 4.64 5.80 0.68
N GLU A 25 3.75 6.02 1.64
CA GLU A 25 2.62 6.93 1.53
C GLU A 25 3.05 8.39 1.40
N SER A 26 4.06 8.82 2.15
CA SER A 26 4.71 10.12 1.93
C SER A 26 5.22 10.26 0.48
N ASN A 27 5.83 9.21 -0.07
CA ASN A 27 6.28 9.20 -1.46
C ASN A 27 5.11 9.21 -2.45
N HIS A 28 4.01 8.54 -2.14
CA HIS A 28 2.77 8.59 -2.92
C HIS A 28 2.17 10.00 -2.94
N LEU A 29 2.13 10.68 -1.80
CA LEU A 29 1.69 12.08 -1.70
C LEU A 29 2.55 12.99 -2.59
N MET A 30 3.88 12.90 -2.47
CA MET A 30 4.81 13.69 -3.29
C MET A 30 4.69 13.38 -4.79
N ALA A 31 4.21 12.18 -5.15
CA ALA A 31 3.97 11.78 -6.54
C ALA A 31 2.56 12.14 -7.05
N GLY A 32 1.77 12.89 -6.27
CA GLY A 32 0.47 13.43 -6.69
C GLY A 32 -0.75 12.60 -6.28
N GLN A 33 -0.58 11.57 -5.44
CA GLN A 33 -1.73 10.96 -4.77
C GLN A 33 -2.25 11.91 -3.68
N SER A 34 -3.57 12.06 -3.55
CA SER A 34 -4.12 12.93 -2.51
C SER A 34 -3.94 12.37 -1.10
N CYS A 35 -3.85 13.30 -0.14
CA CYS A 35 -3.85 12.97 1.28
C CYS A 35 -5.14 12.25 1.70
N ASP A 36 -6.31 12.70 1.24
CA ASP A 36 -7.59 12.08 1.64
C ASP A 36 -7.69 10.63 1.16
N SER A 37 -7.19 10.32 -0.04
CA SER A 37 -7.14 8.95 -0.55
C SER A 37 -6.27 8.07 0.36
N LEU A 38 -5.09 8.56 0.74
CA LEU A 38 -4.19 7.85 1.65
C LEU A 38 -4.83 7.63 3.03
N ILE A 39 -5.43 8.67 3.60
CA ILE A 39 -6.09 8.60 4.92
C ILE A 39 -7.30 7.67 4.86
N HIS A 40 -8.10 7.67 3.81
CA HIS A 40 -9.23 6.75 3.72
C HIS A 40 -8.81 5.28 3.58
N HIS A 41 -7.71 4.97 2.90
CA HIS A 41 -7.15 3.61 2.95
C HIS A 41 -6.67 3.25 4.36
N LEU A 42 -6.13 4.22 5.11
CA LEU A 42 -5.78 4.04 6.51
C LEU A 42 -7.01 3.78 7.38
N ASP A 43 -8.07 4.57 7.25
CA ASP A 43 -9.34 4.36 7.94
C ASP A 43 -9.86 2.94 7.71
N TRP A 44 -9.82 2.46 6.47
CA TRP A 44 -10.22 1.08 6.15
C TRP A 44 -9.33 0.03 6.79
N PHE A 45 -8.02 0.26 6.86
CA PHE A 45 -7.12 -0.63 7.58
C PHE A 45 -7.49 -0.72 9.06
N MET A 46 -7.71 0.42 9.72
CA MET A 46 -8.06 0.47 11.14
C MET A 46 -9.44 -0.11 11.43
N GLU A 47 -10.45 0.22 10.63
CA GLU A 47 -11.80 -0.32 10.77
C GLU A 47 -11.83 -1.84 10.51
N THR A 48 -11.05 -2.33 9.55
CA THR A 48 -10.90 -3.78 9.31
C THR A 48 -10.21 -4.47 10.49
N ALA A 49 -9.16 -3.88 11.05
CA ALA A 49 -8.48 -4.41 12.23
C ALA A 49 -9.44 -4.48 13.42
N ARG A 50 -10.18 -3.39 13.68
CA ARG A 50 -11.19 -3.32 14.74
C ARG A 50 -12.27 -4.38 14.61
N ARG A 51 -12.89 -4.51 13.43
CA ARG A 51 -13.94 -5.51 13.16
C ARG A 51 -13.46 -6.94 13.39
N ARG A 52 -12.16 -7.19 13.26
CA ARG A 52 -11.51 -8.50 13.45
C ARG A 52 -10.81 -8.62 14.80
N ASN A 53 -11.02 -7.68 15.72
CA ASN A 53 -10.43 -7.66 17.05
C ASN A 53 -8.89 -7.71 17.03
N ILE A 54 -8.26 -7.13 16.01
CA ILE A 54 -6.81 -7.10 15.85
C ILE A 54 -6.25 -5.91 16.63
N HIS A 55 -5.23 -6.17 17.45
CA HIS A 55 -4.48 -5.14 18.15
C HIS A 55 -3.41 -4.58 17.21
N VAL A 56 -3.29 -3.26 17.15
CA VAL A 56 -2.34 -2.57 16.27
C VAL A 56 -1.38 -1.78 17.13
N LEU A 57 -0.07 -1.96 16.89
CA LEU A 57 0.98 -1.05 17.38
C LEU A 57 1.58 -0.31 16.17
N PRO A 58 1.25 0.96 15.96
CA PRO A 58 1.79 1.76 14.87
C PRO A 58 3.28 2.07 15.08
N LEU A 59 4.09 1.76 14.06
CA LEU A 59 5.50 2.11 13.98
C LEU A 59 5.70 3.09 12.82
N GLN A 60 5.96 4.35 13.14
CA GLN A 60 6.12 5.40 12.14
C GLN A 60 7.60 5.63 11.85
N PHE A 61 8.04 5.17 10.67
CA PHE A 61 9.42 5.37 10.19
C PHE A 61 9.55 6.64 9.36
N TRP A 62 10.76 7.19 9.31
CA TRP A 62 11.08 8.43 8.61
C TRP A 62 12.26 8.22 7.67
N ASN A 63 12.17 8.73 6.43
CA ASN A 63 13.32 8.69 5.53
C ASN A 63 14.28 9.84 5.86
N ARG A 64 15.53 9.74 5.42
CA ARG A 64 16.57 10.73 5.75
C ARG A 64 16.20 12.14 5.26
N PRO A 65 15.70 12.33 4.02
CA PRO A 65 15.26 13.65 3.56
C PRO A 65 14.13 14.26 4.40
N GLU A 66 13.18 13.47 4.88
CA GLU A 66 12.08 13.96 5.73
C GLU A 66 12.58 14.39 7.11
N LEU A 67 13.55 13.69 7.70
CA LEU A 67 14.14 14.09 8.99
C LEU A 67 14.88 15.42 8.91
N GLN A 68 15.44 15.75 7.75
CA GLN A 68 16.21 16.98 7.54
C GLN A 68 15.33 18.19 7.19
N ARG A 69 14.03 18.02 6.97
CA ARG A 69 13.10 19.12 6.68
C ARG A 69 12.61 19.79 7.96
N ASP A 70 12.28 21.08 7.84
CA ASP A 70 11.76 21.93 8.94
C ASP A 70 10.33 21.57 9.41
N GLY A 71 9.80 20.41 9.05
CA GLY A 71 8.48 19.97 9.50
C GLY A 71 7.95 18.73 8.80
N PRO A 72 6.88 18.11 9.35
CA PRO A 72 6.13 17.05 8.68
C PRO A 72 5.46 17.56 7.40
N ASN A 73 5.26 16.67 6.43
CA ASN A 73 4.36 16.95 5.30
C ASN A 73 2.89 16.81 5.72
N ASP A 74 1.96 17.26 4.86
CA ASP A 74 0.52 17.23 5.15
C ASP A 74 -0.01 15.84 5.53
N TYR A 75 0.52 14.80 4.90
CA TYR A 75 0.15 13.42 5.21
C TYR A 75 0.65 12.97 6.59
N ARG A 76 1.85 13.38 7.01
CA ARG A 76 2.40 13.10 8.34
C ARG A 76 1.58 13.77 9.43
N THR A 77 1.16 15.01 9.21
CA THR A 77 0.26 15.74 10.13
C THR A 77 -1.08 15.01 10.24
N ALA A 78 -1.72 14.71 9.11
CA ALA A 78 -3.00 14.00 9.10
C ALA A 78 -2.89 12.59 9.73
N LEU A 79 -1.78 11.90 9.53
CA LEU A 79 -1.52 10.59 10.12
C LEU A 79 -1.46 10.66 11.66
N HIS A 80 -0.72 11.64 12.20
CA HIS A 80 -0.61 11.84 13.64
C HIS A 80 -2.00 12.08 14.27
N ASP A 81 -2.77 13.01 13.71
CA ASP A 81 -4.11 13.35 14.21
C ASP A 81 -5.05 12.13 14.16
N ARG A 82 -4.96 11.32 13.10
CA ARG A 82 -5.76 10.11 12.95
C ARG A 82 -5.40 9.04 13.98
N MET A 83 -4.13 8.86 14.34
CA MET A 83 -3.75 7.88 15.37
C MET A 83 -4.36 8.20 16.73
N GLU A 84 -4.43 9.49 17.09
CA GLU A 84 -5.12 9.93 18.31
C GLU A 84 -6.63 9.61 18.24
N GLU A 85 -7.28 9.91 17.12
CA GLU A 85 -8.70 9.55 16.92
C GLU A 85 -8.95 8.03 16.99
N TYR A 86 -7.98 7.22 16.55
CA TYR A 86 -8.04 5.76 16.68
C TYR A 86 -7.74 5.25 18.09
N GLY A 87 -7.35 6.13 19.03
CA GLY A 87 -6.94 5.77 20.38
C GLY A 87 -5.66 4.93 20.41
N LEU A 88 -4.79 5.08 19.42
CA LEU A 88 -3.55 4.32 19.30
C LEU A 88 -2.34 5.16 19.73
N ARG A 89 -1.41 4.53 20.43
CA ARG A 89 -0.12 5.12 20.75
C ARG A 89 0.91 4.66 19.73
N GLN A 90 1.50 5.63 19.03
CA GLN A 90 2.52 5.34 18.03
C GLN A 90 3.93 5.30 18.64
N ILE A 91 4.79 4.50 18.02
CA ILE A 91 6.25 4.59 18.18
C ILE A 91 6.77 5.39 16.98
N GLU A 92 7.26 6.60 17.26
CA GLU A 92 7.85 7.46 16.24
C GLU A 92 9.36 7.26 16.17
N ALA A 93 9.83 6.78 15.02
CA ALA A 93 11.27 6.60 14.80
C ALA A 93 12.01 7.95 14.79
N LYS A 94 11.33 9.06 14.46
CA LYS A 94 11.95 10.41 14.42
C LYS A 94 12.54 10.81 15.76
N ASP A 95 11.73 10.82 16.81
CA ASP A 95 12.18 11.24 18.14
C ASP A 95 13.26 10.29 18.68
N LEU A 96 13.09 8.99 18.42
CA LEU A 96 14.09 8.00 18.78
C LEU A 96 15.41 8.23 18.04
N SER A 97 15.38 8.53 16.74
CA SER A 97 16.58 8.81 15.94
C SER A 97 17.31 10.04 16.44
N LEU A 98 16.60 11.12 16.75
CA LEU A 98 17.19 12.35 17.29
C LEU A 98 17.82 12.12 18.67
N CYS A 99 17.10 11.46 19.57
CA CYS A 99 17.58 11.10 20.91
C CYS A 99 18.81 10.17 20.84
N PHE A 100 18.77 9.15 19.98
CA PHE A 100 19.89 8.24 19.79
C PHE A 100 21.12 8.94 19.23
N ALA A 101 20.95 9.79 18.20
CA ALA A 101 22.05 10.53 17.59
C ALA A 101 22.73 11.47 18.60
N ASP A 102 21.96 12.19 19.41
CA ASP A 102 22.53 13.06 20.46
C ASP A 102 23.28 12.26 21.54
N GLU A 103 22.73 11.13 22.02
CA GLU A 103 23.41 10.28 23.01
C GLU A 103 24.71 9.69 22.46
N ALA A 104 24.68 9.20 21.22
CA ALA A 104 25.84 8.60 20.56
C ALA A 104 26.83 9.64 20.02
N LYS A 105 26.50 10.95 20.07
CA LYS A 105 27.29 12.05 19.53
C LYS A 105 27.64 11.86 18.04
N VAL A 106 26.67 11.41 17.27
CA VAL A 106 26.75 11.25 15.81
C VAL A 106 25.75 12.15 15.11
N ASP A 107 25.97 12.42 13.82
CA ASP A 107 24.95 13.04 12.98
C ASP A 107 23.77 12.06 12.79
N VAL A 108 22.53 12.54 12.89
CA VAL A 108 21.33 11.75 12.62
C VAL A 108 21.34 11.18 11.20
N ALA A 109 21.96 11.87 10.25
CA ALA A 109 22.13 11.38 8.88
C ALA A 109 22.99 10.11 8.80
N SER A 110 23.89 9.88 9.77
CA SER A 110 24.72 8.67 9.87
C SER A 110 23.95 7.44 10.35
N LEU A 111 22.69 7.59 10.80
CA LEU A 111 21.82 6.46 11.13
C LEU A 111 21.25 5.76 9.89
N TYR A 112 21.57 6.25 8.70
CA TYR A 112 21.04 5.80 7.43
C TYR A 112 22.12 5.23 6.51
N LEU A 113 21.80 4.13 5.83
CA LEU A 113 22.62 3.56 4.76
C LEU A 113 22.47 4.38 3.47
N ASP A 114 21.25 4.79 3.16
CA ASP A 114 20.89 5.65 2.04
C ASP A 114 19.67 6.51 2.41
N ASP A 115 19.11 7.27 1.47
CA ASP A 115 17.97 8.15 1.77
C ASP A 115 16.73 7.42 2.31
N MET A 116 16.58 6.13 2.02
CA MET A 116 15.37 5.34 2.30
C MET A 116 15.56 4.28 3.38
N HIS A 117 16.80 3.86 3.67
CA HIS A 117 17.08 2.73 4.54
C HIS A 117 17.96 3.11 5.75
N TYR A 118 17.55 2.68 6.94
CA TYR A 118 18.38 2.78 8.15
C TYR A 118 19.61 1.86 8.05
N ALA A 119 20.74 2.33 8.57
CA ALA A 119 21.94 1.52 8.70
C ALA A 119 21.79 0.52 9.86
N VAL A 120 22.18 -0.74 9.62
CA VAL A 120 21.98 -1.85 10.58
C VAL A 120 23.10 -1.98 11.60
N ASP A 121 24.25 -1.35 11.36
CA ASP A 121 25.48 -1.45 12.15
C ASP A 121 25.68 -0.30 13.14
N THR A 122 24.72 0.62 13.24
CA THR A 122 24.78 1.81 14.11
C THR A 122 24.31 1.54 15.54
N GLY A 123 23.63 0.41 15.79
CA GLY A 123 22.94 0.11 17.06
C GLY A 123 21.56 0.78 17.21
N PHE A 124 21.18 1.70 16.31
CA PHE A 124 19.87 2.35 16.33
C PHE A 124 18.73 1.32 16.19
N MET A 125 18.85 0.40 15.23
CA MET A 125 17.84 -0.64 15.01
C MET A 125 17.64 -1.54 16.22
N GLU A 126 18.71 -1.88 16.95
CA GLU A 126 18.60 -2.64 18.20
C GLU A 126 17.83 -1.87 19.27
N ARG A 127 18.07 -0.55 19.39
CA ARG A 127 17.32 0.29 20.33
C ARG A 127 15.84 0.39 19.95
N LEU A 128 15.54 0.52 18.66
CA LEU A 128 14.17 0.52 18.18
C LEU A 128 13.46 -0.80 18.48
N VAL A 129 14.12 -1.95 18.24
CA VAL A 129 13.57 -3.27 18.55
C VAL A 129 13.28 -3.41 20.05
N ARG A 130 14.19 -2.94 20.93
CA ARG A 130 13.94 -2.94 22.38
C ARG A 130 12.74 -2.08 22.75
N LEU A 131 12.64 -0.87 22.21
CA LEU A 131 11.48 0.01 22.44
C LEU A 131 10.17 -0.64 21.99
N VAL A 132 10.16 -1.32 20.84
CA VAL A 132 8.98 -2.06 20.36
C VAL A 132 8.63 -3.22 21.29
N ALA A 133 9.63 -3.97 21.76
CA ALA A 133 9.41 -5.07 22.70
C ALA A 133 8.85 -4.58 24.04
N ASP A 134 9.37 -3.46 24.55
CA ASP A 134 8.95 -2.86 25.82
C ASP A 134 7.54 -2.25 25.78
N ARG A 135 7.06 -1.88 24.58
CA ARG A 135 5.75 -1.23 24.36
C ARG A 135 4.75 -2.14 23.64
N LEU A 136 5.02 -3.44 23.53
CA LEU A 136 4.15 -4.37 22.81
C LEU A 136 2.75 -4.47 23.45
N ASP A 137 2.67 -4.29 24.77
CA ASP A 137 1.44 -4.25 25.56
C ASP A 137 0.60 -2.98 25.32
N GLU A 138 1.16 -1.95 24.69
CA GLU A 138 0.41 -0.77 24.26
C GLU A 138 -0.38 -1.00 22.96
N ALA A 139 -0.18 -2.13 22.27
CA ALA A 139 -0.97 -2.47 21.09
C ALA A 139 -2.45 -2.55 21.45
N ALA A 140 -3.28 -1.81 20.71
CA ALA A 140 -4.70 -1.67 21.03
C ALA A 140 -5.57 -1.94 19.80
N ILE A 141 -6.81 -2.34 20.07
CA ILE A 141 -7.82 -2.43 19.02
C ILE A 141 -8.24 -1.00 18.65
N PRO A 142 -8.14 -0.59 17.37
CA PRO A 142 -8.48 0.78 16.97
C PRO A 142 -9.92 1.16 17.30
N GLN A 143 -10.15 2.42 17.63
CA GLN A 143 -11.50 2.97 17.77
C GLN A 143 -12.27 2.95 16.43
N PRO A 144 -13.61 2.89 16.46
CA PRO A 144 -14.42 2.81 15.25
C PRO A 144 -14.31 4.07 14.39
N VAL A 145 -14.20 3.87 13.08
CA VAL A 145 -14.22 4.97 12.12
C VAL A 145 -15.68 5.30 11.78
N ALA A 146 -16.17 6.44 12.27
CA ALA A 146 -17.59 6.80 12.19
C ALA A 146 -18.17 6.76 10.76
N ARG A 147 -17.42 7.27 9.77
CA ARG A 147 -17.84 7.30 8.36
C ARG A 147 -17.95 5.92 7.70
N LEU A 148 -17.27 4.91 8.25
CA LEU A 148 -17.25 3.55 7.71
C LEU A 148 -18.18 2.60 8.44
N ARG A 149 -18.95 3.09 9.44
CA ARG A 149 -19.76 2.24 10.33
C ARG A 149 -20.63 1.23 9.60
N ASP A 150 -21.35 1.69 8.57
CA ASP A 150 -22.30 0.89 7.80
C ASP A 150 -21.74 0.45 6.44
N ALA A 151 -20.50 0.85 6.14
CA ALA A 151 -19.82 0.49 4.90
C ALA A 151 -19.17 -0.89 4.99
N GLU A 152 -19.02 -1.56 3.85
CA GLU A 152 -18.33 -2.85 3.75
C GLU A 152 -17.17 -2.80 2.75
N LEU A 153 -16.06 -3.41 3.12
CA LEU A 153 -14.88 -3.56 2.26
C LEU A 153 -14.73 -5.01 1.84
N SER A 154 -14.52 -5.26 0.55
CA SER A 154 -14.43 -6.63 0.02
C SER A 154 -13.42 -6.77 -1.12
N LEU A 155 -12.82 -7.96 -1.21
CA LEU A 155 -11.98 -8.36 -2.33
C LEU A 155 -12.82 -9.10 -3.37
N TYR A 156 -12.77 -8.64 -4.61
CA TYR A 156 -13.45 -9.26 -5.74
C TYR A 156 -12.44 -9.85 -6.72
N GLN A 157 -12.56 -11.15 -7.00
CA GLN A 157 -11.66 -11.87 -7.89
C GLN A 157 -12.21 -11.94 -9.32
N PRO A 158 -11.34 -12.01 -10.34
CA PRO A 158 -11.75 -12.31 -11.70
C PRO A 158 -12.50 -13.64 -11.83
N ILE A 159 -13.45 -13.67 -12.76
CA ILE A 159 -14.13 -14.88 -13.22
C ILE A 159 -13.23 -15.57 -14.24
N GLY A 160 -12.88 -16.82 -13.98
CA GLY A 160 -12.13 -17.64 -14.93
C GLY A 160 -11.00 -18.44 -14.28
N PRO A 161 -10.13 -19.07 -15.09
CA PRO A 161 -9.04 -19.88 -14.58
C PRO A 161 -7.98 -19.02 -13.89
N SER A 162 -7.51 -19.48 -12.74
CA SER A 162 -6.43 -18.86 -11.98
C SER A 162 -5.19 -19.76 -11.96
N LYS A 163 -4.04 -19.15 -11.68
CA LYS A 163 -2.77 -19.83 -11.38
C LYS A 163 -2.30 -19.42 -10.00
N ARG A 164 -1.62 -20.31 -9.28
CA ARG A 164 -0.98 -19.96 -8.01
C ARG A 164 0.24 -19.10 -8.28
N PHE A 165 0.27 -17.91 -7.69
CA PHE A 165 1.49 -17.14 -7.49
C PHE A 165 2.00 -17.42 -6.08
N GLU A 166 3.30 -17.70 -5.96
CA GLU A 166 3.94 -17.99 -4.69
C GLU A 166 5.38 -17.45 -4.67
N ASN A 167 5.75 -16.86 -3.54
CA ASN A 167 7.12 -16.60 -3.16
C ASN A 167 7.29 -16.89 -1.66
N SER A 168 8.47 -16.61 -1.10
CA SER A 168 8.78 -16.90 0.31
C SER A 168 7.90 -16.19 1.34
N VAL A 169 7.14 -15.16 0.95
CA VAL A 169 6.39 -14.28 1.87
C VAL A 169 4.90 -14.16 1.53
N PHE A 170 4.47 -14.71 0.39
CA PHE A 170 3.15 -14.43 -0.17
C PHE A 170 2.69 -15.53 -1.12
N GLN A 171 1.42 -15.90 -1.00
CA GLN A 171 0.76 -16.82 -1.92
C GLN A 171 -0.64 -16.29 -2.28
N ALA A 172 -0.99 -16.29 -3.56
CA ALA A 172 -2.32 -15.90 -4.00
C ALA A 172 -2.72 -16.54 -5.33
N ASP A 173 -4.02 -16.53 -5.59
CA ASP A 173 -4.56 -16.85 -6.89
C ASP A 173 -4.36 -15.65 -7.81
N SER A 174 -3.76 -15.90 -8.96
CA SER A 174 -3.36 -14.89 -9.92
C SER A 174 -3.96 -15.20 -11.28
N TYR A 175 -4.33 -14.14 -11.99
CA TYR A 175 -5.04 -14.19 -13.25
C TYR A 175 -4.17 -13.52 -14.31
N THR A 176 -3.90 -14.24 -15.40
CA THR A 176 -3.05 -13.70 -16.45
C THR A 176 -3.76 -12.57 -17.18
N LEU A 177 -3.01 -11.53 -17.52
CA LEU A 177 -3.49 -10.42 -18.35
C LEU A 177 -3.11 -10.60 -19.82
N ASP A 178 -2.53 -11.76 -20.17
CA ASP A 178 -2.15 -12.10 -21.55
C ASP A 178 -3.30 -12.82 -22.26
N GLY A 179 -3.58 -12.42 -23.51
CA GLY A 179 -4.52 -13.13 -24.38
C GLY A 179 -6.03 -12.91 -24.17
N GLY A 180 -6.47 -11.98 -23.32
CA GLY A 180 -7.91 -11.69 -23.16
C GLY A 180 -8.26 -10.62 -22.12
N SER A 181 -9.55 -10.29 -22.03
CA SER A 181 -10.09 -9.42 -20.97
C SER A 181 -10.50 -10.28 -19.77
N LEU A 182 -10.07 -9.89 -18.57
CA LEU A 182 -10.59 -10.43 -17.32
C LEU A 182 -11.86 -9.67 -16.95
N SER A 183 -12.86 -10.37 -16.41
CA SER A 183 -14.11 -9.78 -15.93
C SER A 183 -14.31 -10.12 -14.45
N ILE A 184 -14.72 -9.14 -13.67
CA ILE A 184 -15.02 -9.27 -12.24
C ILE A 184 -16.47 -8.81 -12.04
N ALA A 185 -17.33 -9.70 -11.54
CA ALA A 185 -18.67 -9.32 -11.09
C ALA A 185 -18.56 -8.64 -9.72
N ALA A 186 -18.80 -7.34 -9.66
CA ALA A 186 -18.64 -6.55 -8.45
C ALA A 186 -19.59 -5.36 -8.44
N ARG A 187 -19.86 -4.84 -7.23
CA ARG A 187 -20.62 -3.61 -7.04
C ARG A 187 -20.02 -2.82 -5.89
N GLY A 188 -19.88 -1.51 -6.05
CA GLY A 188 -19.31 -0.60 -5.04
C GLY A 188 -18.34 0.42 -5.62
N GLY A 189 -17.79 1.28 -4.76
CA GLY A 189 -16.72 2.20 -5.09
C GLY A 189 -15.39 1.48 -5.25
N LEU A 190 -14.74 1.62 -6.41
CA LEU A 190 -13.45 1.01 -6.69
C LEU A 190 -12.31 1.81 -6.03
N LEU A 191 -11.71 1.25 -4.99
CA LEU A 191 -10.59 1.88 -4.28
C LEU A 191 -9.25 1.54 -4.91
N ALA A 192 -8.99 0.24 -5.07
CA ALA A 192 -7.69 -0.25 -5.54
C ALA A 192 -7.80 -1.60 -6.26
N SER A 193 -6.74 -1.95 -7.00
CA SER A 193 -6.53 -3.29 -7.55
C SER A 193 -5.21 -3.86 -7.04
N PHE A 194 -5.20 -5.13 -6.64
CA PHE A 194 -3.98 -5.85 -6.26
C PHE A 194 -3.41 -6.61 -7.46
N VAL A 195 -2.12 -6.44 -7.71
CA VAL A 195 -1.42 -6.94 -8.91
C VAL A 195 -0.04 -7.47 -8.56
N ILE A 196 0.42 -8.44 -9.34
CA ILE A 196 1.84 -8.81 -9.40
C ILE A 196 2.49 -7.97 -10.50
N ALA A 197 3.39 -7.09 -10.10
CA ALA A 197 4.20 -6.24 -10.97
C ALA A 197 5.59 -6.87 -11.19
N GLY A 198 6.26 -6.51 -12.28
CA GLY A 198 7.59 -7.00 -12.64
C GLY A 198 8.34 -5.99 -13.52
N ASN A 199 9.62 -6.24 -13.83
CA ASN A 199 10.37 -5.35 -14.73
C ASN A 199 9.83 -5.39 -16.17
N GLU A 200 9.43 -6.57 -16.61
CA GLU A 200 8.93 -6.90 -17.95
C GLU A 200 7.38 -6.94 -17.99
N ALA A 201 6.73 -6.31 -17.02
CA ALA A 201 5.29 -6.17 -17.03
C ALA A 201 4.83 -5.19 -18.11
N GLY A 202 3.55 -5.25 -18.49
CA GLY A 202 2.99 -4.31 -19.46
C GLY A 202 2.06 -3.28 -18.80
N ALA A 203 1.13 -2.74 -19.58
CA ALA A 203 0.06 -1.90 -19.07
C ALA A 203 -1.26 -2.68 -18.95
N VAL A 204 -2.13 -2.25 -18.04
CA VAL A 204 -3.49 -2.77 -17.88
C VAL A 204 -4.49 -1.62 -18.02
N THR A 205 -5.48 -1.80 -18.88
CA THR A 205 -6.64 -0.92 -18.96
C THR A 205 -7.72 -1.44 -18.04
N VAL A 206 -8.23 -0.57 -17.16
CA VAL A 206 -9.30 -0.86 -16.21
C VAL A 206 -10.54 -0.10 -16.65
N SER A 207 -11.68 -0.80 -16.73
CA SER A 207 -12.96 -0.22 -17.09
C SER A 207 -14.07 -0.72 -16.16
N ALA A 208 -14.96 0.17 -15.74
CA ALA A 208 -16.16 -0.17 -14.97
C ALA A 208 -17.40 0.00 -15.87
N ASP A 209 -18.20 -1.05 -16.00
CA ASP A 209 -19.45 -1.06 -16.78
C ASP A 209 -19.29 -0.50 -18.21
N GLY A 210 -18.14 -0.79 -18.84
CA GLY A 210 -17.80 -0.34 -20.19
C GLY A 210 -17.11 1.02 -20.27
N GLU A 211 -17.09 1.81 -19.21
CA GLU A 211 -16.39 3.08 -19.14
C GLU A 211 -14.94 2.90 -18.70
N ARG A 212 -14.00 3.49 -19.44
CA ARG A 212 -12.57 3.40 -19.12
C ARG A 212 -12.24 4.31 -17.93
N ILE A 213 -11.78 3.70 -16.85
CA ILE A 213 -11.24 4.39 -15.66
C ILE A 213 -9.82 4.89 -15.97
N GLY A 214 -8.97 4.01 -16.50
CA GLY A 214 -7.59 4.38 -16.80
C GLY A 214 -6.79 3.23 -17.40
N THR A 215 -5.59 3.57 -17.89
CA THR A 215 -4.59 2.58 -18.32
C THR A 215 -3.33 2.80 -17.50
N TYR A 216 -2.91 1.78 -16.76
CA TYR A 216 -1.86 1.87 -15.75
C TYR A 216 -0.68 0.99 -16.12
N SER A 217 0.53 1.46 -15.83
CA SER A 217 1.72 0.61 -15.92
C SER A 217 1.77 -0.40 -14.78
N LEU A 218 2.17 -1.63 -15.07
CA LEU A 218 2.51 -2.66 -14.09
C LEU A 218 4.02 -2.91 -14.00
N GLN A 219 4.83 -2.08 -14.67
CA GLN A 219 6.28 -2.18 -14.59
C GLN A 219 6.78 -1.65 -13.25
N ALA A 220 7.38 -2.50 -12.44
CA ALA A 220 7.94 -2.12 -11.15
C ALA A 220 9.29 -1.42 -11.30
N ALA A 221 9.51 -0.36 -10.52
CA ALA A 221 10.81 0.29 -10.42
C ALA A 221 11.73 -0.44 -9.42
N GLY A 222 13.04 -0.45 -9.67
CA GLY A 222 14.05 -0.91 -8.70
C GLY A 222 14.13 -2.44 -8.46
N LEU A 223 13.49 -3.27 -9.28
CA LEU A 223 13.60 -4.72 -9.13
C LEU A 223 14.85 -5.28 -9.83
N LYS A 224 15.42 -6.35 -9.27
CA LYS A 224 16.40 -7.20 -9.96
C LYS A 224 15.75 -7.88 -11.19
N PRO A 225 16.53 -8.28 -12.22
CA PRO A 225 15.98 -9.01 -13.38
C PRO A 225 15.15 -10.23 -12.97
N GLY A 226 13.98 -10.42 -13.60
CA GLY A 226 13.03 -11.49 -13.27
C GLY A 226 12.31 -11.33 -11.91
N GLY A 227 12.59 -10.25 -11.17
CA GLY A 227 11.92 -9.94 -9.92
C GLY A 227 10.44 -9.63 -10.13
N ARG A 228 9.59 -10.19 -9.27
CA ARG A 228 8.14 -9.93 -9.23
C ARG A 228 7.74 -9.51 -7.83
N ILE A 229 6.85 -8.53 -7.72
CA ILE A 229 6.41 -7.97 -6.45
C ILE A 229 4.90 -7.74 -6.45
N LEU A 230 4.27 -8.00 -5.32
CA LEU A 230 2.89 -7.60 -5.10
C LEU A 230 2.81 -6.09 -4.87
N LYS A 231 1.97 -5.43 -5.66
CA LYS A 231 1.65 -4.01 -5.53
C LYS A 231 0.15 -3.80 -5.65
N HIS A 232 -0.26 -2.55 -5.46
CA HIS A 232 -1.61 -2.13 -5.74
C HIS A 232 -1.59 -0.99 -6.75
N LEU A 233 -2.66 -0.89 -7.52
CA LEU A 233 -3.04 0.30 -8.28
C LEU A 233 -4.10 1.02 -7.48
N VAL A 234 -3.91 2.30 -7.19
CA VAL A 234 -4.94 3.12 -6.56
C VAL A 234 -5.82 3.73 -7.65
N HIS A 235 -7.14 3.58 -7.56
CA HIS A 235 -8.06 4.09 -8.58
C HIS A 235 -8.70 5.43 -8.21
N TRP A 236 -8.67 5.79 -6.92
CA TRP A 236 -9.30 7.00 -6.41
C TRP A 236 -8.26 8.01 -5.93
N ASN A 237 -8.27 9.22 -6.51
CA ASN A 237 -7.30 10.28 -6.22
C ASN A 237 -7.91 11.48 -5.46
N SER A 238 -9.15 11.38 -4.98
CA SER A 238 -9.94 12.34 -4.17
C SER A 238 -10.02 13.80 -4.63
N ALA A 239 -9.24 14.23 -5.62
CA ALA A 239 -9.18 15.62 -6.08
C ALA A 239 -10.43 16.04 -6.88
N ALA A 240 -11.37 15.12 -7.17
CA ALA A 240 -12.54 15.40 -8.00
C ALA A 240 -13.77 14.48 -7.77
N ASP A 241 -14.04 13.99 -6.54
CA ASP A 241 -15.13 13.01 -6.30
C ASP A 241 -15.05 11.81 -7.29
N ASP A 242 -13.83 11.42 -7.63
CA ASP A 242 -13.50 10.47 -8.70
C ASP A 242 -13.58 9.01 -8.24
N LEU A 243 -14.32 8.72 -7.17
CA LEU A 243 -14.53 7.35 -6.72
C LEU A 243 -15.43 6.63 -7.72
N HIS A 244 -14.81 5.90 -8.64
CA HIS A 244 -15.50 5.19 -9.70
C HIS A 244 -16.43 4.11 -9.13
N GLN A 245 -17.72 4.25 -9.40
CA GLN A 245 -18.73 3.29 -8.99
C GLN A 245 -18.83 2.16 -10.01
N VAL A 246 -18.55 0.93 -9.55
CA VAL A 246 -18.85 -0.30 -10.29
C VAL A 246 -20.28 -0.70 -9.95
N ARG A 247 -21.13 -0.82 -10.96
CA ARG A 247 -22.54 -1.24 -10.83
C ARG A 247 -22.71 -2.72 -11.05
N SER A 248 -21.94 -3.30 -11.98
CA SER A 248 -22.06 -4.71 -12.33
C SER A 248 -20.74 -5.40 -12.64
N ILE A 249 -19.91 -4.83 -13.52
CA ILE A 249 -18.73 -5.50 -14.06
C ILE A 249 -17.54 -4.54 -14.06
N LEU A 250 -16.43 -5.01 -13.52
CA LEU A 250 -15.10 -4.44 -13.73
C LEU A 250 -14.36 -5.31 -14.75
N SER A 251 -13.88 -4.71 -15.84
CA SER A 251 -13.08 -5.39 -16.85
C SER A 251 -11.64 -4.89 -16.87
N LEU A 252 -10.73 -5.83 -17.10
CA LEU A 252 -9.28 -5.59 -17.10
C LEU A 252 -8.71 -6.17 -18.39
N THR A 253 -8.00 -5.37 -19.15
CA THR A 253 -7.40 -5.82 -20.40
C THR A 253 -5.92 -5.48 -20.40
N GLY A 254 -5.06 -6.49 -20.49
CA GLY A 254 -3.66 -6.27 -20.79
C GLY A 254 -3.56 -5.64 -22.17
N SER A 255 -3.00 -4.43 -22.25
CA SER A 255 -2.97 -3.69 -23.51
C SER A 255 -1.57 -3.15 -23.80
N ARG A 256 -1.26 -3.01 -25.10
CA ARG A 256 -0.24 -2.07 -25.56
C ARG A 256 -0.93 -0.71 -25.64
N PRO A 257 -0.64 0.23 -24.73
CA PRO A 257 -1.41 1.45 -24.67
C PRO A 257 -1.03 2.35 -25.85
N ALA A 258 -2.01 2.97 -26.50
CA ALA A 258 -1.77 3.89 -27.63
C ALA A 258 -1.09 5.21 -27.18
N ALA A 259 -1.16 5.52 -25.89
CA ALA A 259 -0.49 6.64 -25.24
C ALA A 259 0.26 6.13 -24.01
N ARG A 260 1.17 6.95 -23.47
CA ARG A 260 1.87 6.61 -22.22
C ARG A 260 0.85 6.31 -21.11
N PRO A 261 0.94 5.15 -20.42
CA PRO A 261 0.02 4.82 -19.35
C PRO A 261 0.27 5.69 -18.11
N ILE A 262 -0.70 5.70 -17.21
CA ILE A 262 -0.56 6.26 -15.87
C ILE A 262 0.53 5.47 -15.12
N VAL A 263 1.54 6.17 -14.63
CA VAL A 263 2.63 5.60 -13.84
C VAL A 263 2.46 6.09 -12.41
N GLN A 264 2.06 5.21 -11.52
CA GLN A 264 1.97 5.51 -10.08
C GLN A 264 3.36 5.39 -9.44
N ASN A 265 3.53 5.98 -8.25
CA ASN A 265 4.76 5.84 -7.48
C ASN A 265 5.16 4.37 -7.33
N MET A 266 6.47 4.09 -7.36
CA MET A 266 7.07 2.75 -7.41
C MET A 266 6.86 1.94 -8.71
N TYR A 267 6.14 2.49 -9.69
CA TYR A 267 6.10 1.96 -11.05
C TYR A 267 6.98 2.81 -11.97
N LYS A 268 7.27 2.27 -13.15
CA LYS A 268 7.95 2.96 -14.26
C LYS A 268 7.23 2.66 -15.57
N TRP A 269 7.69 3.24 -16.66
CA TRP A 269 7.30 2.81 -18.00
C TRP A 269 8.49 2.88 -18.93
N ASN A 270 8.83 1.74 -19.52
CA ASN A 270 9.82 1.58 -20.58
C ASN A 270 9.13 0.87 -21.76
N GLU A 271 9.03 1.59 -22.88
CA GLU A 271 8.39 1.09 -24.10
C GLU A 271 9.09 -0.15 -24.64
N ALA A 272 10.43 -0.22 -24.56
CA ALA A 272 11.19 -1.38 -25.06
C ALA A 272 10.87 -2.67 -24.29
N SER A 273 10.54 -2.55 -22.99
CA SER A 273 10.17 -3.70 -22.16
C SER A 273 8.71 -4.12 -22.36
N ALA A 274 7.87 -3.26 -22.94
CA ALA A 274 6.46 -3.58 -23.18
C ALA A 274 6.23 -4.60 -24.30
N ASP A 275 7.26 -4.83 -25.14
CA ASP A 275 7.24 -5.83 -26.23
C ASP A 275 7.73 -7.22 -25.79
N LEU A 276 8.18 -7.37 -24.54
CA LEU A 276 8.59 -8.65 -23.96
C LEU A 276 7.37 -9.44 -23.44
N PRO A 277 7.47 -10.78 -23.32
CA PRO A 277 6.45 -11.58 -22.64
C PRO A 277 6.17 -11.04 -21.23
N ARG A 278 4.89 -10.85 -20.93
CA ARG A 278 4.49 -10.16 -19.69
C ARG A 278 4.80 -11.00 -18.45
N GLY A 279 5.49 -10.38 -17.50
CA GLY A 279 5.75 -10.96 -16.17
C GLY A 279 4.70 -10.61 -15.10
N ASP A 280 3.57 -10.00 -15.48
CA ASP A 280 2.55 -9.51 -14.55
C ASP A 280 1.35 -10.46 -14.39
N ALA A 281 0.58 -10.21 -13.35
CA ALA A 281 -0.71 -10.88 -13.13
C ALA A 281 -1.63 -9.99 -12.30
N TYR A 282 -2.93 -10.18 -12.46
CA TYR A 282 -3.94 -9.56 -11.62
C TYR A 282 -4.33 -10.49 -10.46
N LEU A 283 -4.65 -9.95 -9.28
CA LEU A 283 -5.12 -10.76 -8.14
C LEU A 283 -6.61 -10.52 -7.86
N CYS A 284 -6.98 -9.29 -7.50
CA CYS A 284 -8.35 -8.93 -7.15
C CYS A 284 -8.53 -7.39 -7.09
N ALA A 285 -9.77 -6.95 -7.16
CA ALA A 285 -10.18 -5.58 -6.91
C ALA A 285 -10.59 -5.40 -5.44
N LEU A 286 -10.39 -4.21 -4.90
CA LEU A 286 -10.84 -3.78 -3.58
C LEU A 286 -11.97 -2.76 -3.75
N LEU A 287 -13.16 -3.11 -3.28
CA LEU A 287 -14.34 -2.26 -3.38
C LEU A 287 -14.97 -1.99 -2.02
N GLU A 288 -15.46 -0.76 -1.86
CA GLU A 288 -16.31 -0.29 -0.77
C GLU A 288 -17.79 -0.34 -1.19
N ARG A 289 -18.68 -0.80 -0.30
CA ARG A 289 -20.15 -0.83 -0.48
C ARG A 289 -20.88 -0.10 0.63
#